data_AF-A0A146FIW9-F1
#
_entry.id   AF-A0A146FIW9-F1
#
_cell.length_a   1.000
_cell.length_b   1.000
_cell.length_c   1.000
_cell.angle_alpha   90.00
_cell.angle_beta   90.00
_cell.angle_gamma   90.00
#
_symmetry.space_group_name_H-M   'P 1'
#
loop_
_entity.id
_entity.type
_entity.pdbx_description
1 polymer ?
#
loop_
_entity_poly.entity_id
_entity_poly.type
_entity_poly.pdbx_seq_one_letter_code
_entity_poly.pdbx_strand_id
1 'polypeptide(L)'
;MSATTARPDPFKPAARVAGQRQDVWSIVNEAAAASPVQPIVNMGQGFFGYNPPKFALDAAKEALDRVDCNQYSPTKGRPRLKKAIADAYSPSFGRALNPDTEVTITTGANEGMLSAFMGFIEPGDEVIIFEPFFDQ
;
A
#
# COMPACT_ATOMS: atom_id res chain seq x y z
N MET A 1 -42.65 -4.58 26.08
CA MET A 1 -41.88 -3.66 25.21
C MET A 1 -41.03 -4.51 24.30
N SER A 2 -41.09 -4.20 23.00
CA SER A 2 -40.65 -5.05 21.89
C SER A 2 -39.16 -5.39 21.94
N ALA A 3 -38.83 -6.67 21.84
CA ALA A 3 -37.48 -7.12 21.53
C ALA A 3 -37.21 -6.82 20.06
N THR A 4 -36.37 -5.84 19.78
CA THR A 4 -35.91 -5.53 18.43
C THR A 4 -35.06 -6.69 17.96
N THR A 5 -35.64 -7.60 17.17
CA THR A 5 -34.89 -8.62 16.45
C THR A 5 -33.93 -7.91 15.50
N ALA A 6 -32.62 -8.06 15.75
CA ALA A 6 -31.60 -7.52 14.86
C ALA A 6 -31.86 -8.04 13.44
N ARG A 7 -32.06 -7.13 12.48
CA ARG A 7 -32.19 -7.52 11.07
C ARG A 7 -30.88 -8.20 10.65
N PRO A 8 -30.92 -9.38 10.02
CA PRO A 8 -29.72 -9.98 9.45
C PRO A 8 -29.14 -9.02 8.40
N ASP A 9 -27.82 -8.83 8.44
CA ASP A 9 -27.09 -7.94 7.53
C ASP A 9 -27.34 -8.38 6.08
N PRO A 10 -27.97 -7.53 5.23
CA PRO A 10 -28.24 -7.89 3.85
C PRO A 10 -26.98 -7.88 2.97
N PHE A 11 -25.86 -7.34 3.48
CA PHE A 11 -24.63 -7.20 2.72
C PHE A 11 -23.75 -8.43 2.89
N LYS A 12 -23.46 -9.09 1.78
CA LYS A 12 -22.46 -10.17 1.71
C LYS A 12 -21.24 -9.66 0.96
N PRO A 13 -20.01 -9.89 1.47
CA PRO A 13 -18.80 -9.57 0.72
C PRO A 13 -18.81 -10.28 -0.63
N ALA A 14 -18.21 -9.64 -1.65
CA ALA A 14 -18.02 -10.27 -2.95
C ALA A 14 -17.20 -11.56 -2.79
N ALA A 15 -17.48 -12.59 -3.59
CA ALA A 15 -16.84 -13.90 -3.47
C ALA A 15 -15.30 -13.82 -3.42
N ARG A 16 -14.70 -12.90 -4.17
CA ARG A 16 -13.25 -12.67 -4.24
C ARG A 16 -12.59 -12.17 -2.94
N VAL A 17 -13.36 -11.61 -2.01
CA VAL A 17 -12.87 -11.10 -0.70
C VAL A 17 -13.52 -11.80 0.50
N ALA A 18 -14.52 -12.64 0.27
CA ALA A 18 -15.30 -13.28 1.34
C ALA A 18 -14.49 -14.27 2.19
N GLY A 19 -13.33 -14.73 1.69
CA GLY A 19 -12.47 -15.69 2.37
C GLY A 19 -11.41 -15.09 3.30
N GLN A 20 -11.32 -13.76 3.41
CA GLN A 20 -10.29 -13.15 4.24
C GLN A 20 -10.53 -13.43 5.73
N ARG A 21 -9.47 -13.94 6.39
CA ARG A 21 -9.41 -14.14 7.84
C ARG A 21 -8.63 -12.99 8.47
N GLN A 22 -8.65 -12.92 9.80
CA GLN A 22 -7.81 -11.97 10.55
C GLN A 22 -6.35 -12.13 10.12
N ASP A 23 -5.71 -11.01 9.80
CA ASP A 23 -4.33 -10.98 9.33
C ASP A 23 -3.34 -11.11 10.50
N VAL A 24 -2.12 -11.55 10.20
CA VAL A 24 -1.05 -11.76 11.20
C VAL A 24 -0.73 -10.47 11.95
N TRP A 25 -0.80 -9.31 11.30
CA TRP A 25 -0.44 -8.04 11.90
C TRP A 25 -1.47 -7.57 12.93
N SER A 26 -2.76 -7.76 12.66
CA SER A 26 -3.84 -7.53 13.63
C SER A 26 -3.65 -8.41 14.87
N ILE A 27 -3.35 -9.69 14.69
CA ILE A 27 -3.10 -10.62 15.81
C ILE A 27 -1.94 -10.15 16.68
N VAL A 28 -0.81 -9.77 16.07
CA VAL A 28 0.38 -9.29 16.80
C VAL A 28 0.10 -8.00 17.55
N ASN A 29 -0.62 -7.05 16.93
CA ASN A 29 -0.98 -5.79 17.56
C ASN A 29 -1.90 -5.99 18.78
N GLU A 30 -2.93 -6.83 18.64
CA GLU A 30 -3.86 -7.16 19.72
C GLU A 30 -3.15 -7.86 20.88
N ALA A 31 -2.26 -8.81 20.58
CA ALA A 31 -1.47 -9.51 21.59
C ALA A 31 -0.53 -8.56 22.36
N ALA A 32 0.14 -7.64 21.65
CA ALA A 32 0.99 -6.63 22.28
C ALA A 32 0.17 -5.68 23.18
N ALA A 33 -1.01 -5.25 22.74
CA ALA A 33 -1.88 -4.38 23.53
C ALA A 33 -2.44 -5.08 24.78
N ALA A 34 -2.74 -6.39 24.71
CA ALA A 34 -3.31 -7.16 25.81
C ALA A 34 -2.28 -7.67 26.83
N SER A 35 -0.98 -7.51 26.57
CA SER A 35 0.08 -8.03 27.46
C SER A 35 0.05 -7.36 28.84
N PRO A 36 0.11 -8.15 29.93
CA PRO A 36 0.19 -7.62 31.30
C PRO A 36 1.58 -7.06 31.65
N VAL A 37 2.60 -7.34 30.83
CA VAL A 37 3.97 -6.84 31.02
C VAL A 37 4.22 -5.66 30.08
N GLN A 38 4.52 -4.50 30.68
CA GLN A 38 4.76 -3.24 29.98
C GLN A 38 6.01 -2.54 30.55
N PRO A 39 6.80 -1.83 29.74
CA PRO A 39 6.58 -1.56 28.31
C PRO A 39 7.01 -2.72 27.40
N ILE A 40 6.32 -2.89 26.27
CA ILE A 40 6.77 -3.78 25.19
C ILE A 40 7.63 -2.99 24.20
N VAL A 41 8.79 -3.56 23.86
CA VAL A 41 9.63 -3.06 22.77
C VAL A 41 9.27 -3.80 21.49
N ASN A 42 8.71 -3.09 20.51
CA ASN A 42 8.37 -3.67 19.21
C ASN A 42 9.62 -3.77 18.33
N MET A 43 10.02 -4.99 18.00
CA MET A 43 11.09 -5.30 17.06
C MET A 43 10.60 -6.12 15.85
N GLY A 44 9.28 -6.32 15.73
CA GLY A 44 8.68 -7.18 14.71
C GLY A 44 8.22 -6.40 13.48
N GLN A 45 7.59 -5.24 13.67
CA GLN A 45 7.06 -4.45 12.55
C GLN A 45 8.15 -3.57 11.92
N GLY A 46 8.16 -3.53 10.58
CA GLY A 46 9.13 -2.80 9.79
C GLY A 46 8.89 -1.29 9.66
N PHE A 47 8.42 -0.62 10.73
CA PHE A 47 8.33 0.84 10.74
C PHE A 47 9.55 1.47 11.42
N PHE A 48 9.89 2.69 11.02
CA PHE A 48 11.02 3.41 11.57
C PHE A 48 10.61 4.19 12.82
N GLY A 49 11.37 4.05 13.91
CA GLY A 49 11.21 4.84 15.13
C GLY A 49 11.84 6.24 15.07
N TYR A 50 12.24 6.70 13.88
CA TYR A 50 12.91 7.98 13.66
C TYR A 50 12.31 8.73 12.47
N ASN A 51 12.55 10.05 12.43
CA ASN A 51 12.03 10.91 11.38
C ASN A 51 12.70 10.65 10.02
N PRO A 52 11.97 10.83 8.90
CA PRO A 52 12.58 10.88 7.58
C PRO A 52 13.69 11.94 7.48
N PRO A 53 14.60 11.82 6.49
CA PRO A 53 15.60 12.86 6.24
C PRO A 53 14.99 14.25 6.06
N LYS A 54 15.69 15.29 6.53
CA LYS A 54 15.17 16.68 6.55
C LYS A 54 14.64 17.14 5.20
N PHE A 55 15.34 16.85 4.11
CA PHE A 55 14.94 17.28 2.77
C PHE A 55 13.56 16.72 2.35
N ALA A 56 13.21 15.51 2.79
CA ALA A 56 11.92 14.90 2.48
C ALA A 56 10.79 15.57 3.28
N LEU A 57 11.05 15.88 4.56
CA LEU A 57 10.11 16.63 5.40
C LEU A 57 9.88 18.05 4.87
N ASP A 58 10.95 18.73 4.46
CA ASP A 58 10.86 20.08 3.90
C ASP A 58 10.06 20.08 2.57
N ALA A 59 10.33 19.11 1.68
CA ALA A 59 9.61 18.97 0.42
C ALA A 59 8.10 18.70 0.62
N ALA A 60 7.75 17.88 1.62
CA ALA A 60 6.36 17.63 1.97
C ALA A 60 5.66 18.90 2.48
N LYS A 61 6.35 19.68 3.33
CA LYS A 61 5.82 20.97 3.84
C LYS A 61 5.63 21.98 2.72
N GLU A 62 6.64 22.16 1.87
CA GLU A 62 6.57 23.08 0.72
C GLU A 62 5.42 22.72 -0.23
N ALA A 63 5.15 21.42 -0.43
CA ALA A 63 4.05 20.99 -1.27
C ALA A 63 2.68 21.47 -0.75
N LEU A 64 2.50 21.62 0.56
CA LEU A 64 1.24 22.10 1.14
C LEU A 64 0.97 23.56 0.79
N ASP A 65 2.01 24.39 0.68
CA ASP A 65 1.90 25.82 0.36
C ASP A 65 1.64 26.09 -1.14
N ARG A 66 1.60 25.04 -1.96
CA ARG A 66 1.48 25.16 -3.42
C ARG A 66 0.10 24.75 -3.92
N VAL A 67 -0.61 25.68 -4.54
CA VAL A 67 -1.97 25.43 -5.06
C VAL A 67 -2.03 24.23 -6.01
N ASP A 68 -1.04 24.07 -6.91
CA ASP A 68 -1.00 22.96 -7.88
C ASP A 68 -0.88 21.58 -7.22
N CYS A 69 -0.32 21.52 -6.01
CA CYS A 69 -0.15 20.28 -5.26
C CYS A 69 -1.42 19.87 -4.50
N ASN A 70 -2.34 20.81 -4.26
CA ASN A 70 -3.61 20.60 -3.58
C ASN A 70 -4.80 20.31 -4.53
N GLN A 71 -4.53 20.27 -5.85
CA GLN A 71 -5.52 19.87 -6.87
C GLN A 71 -5.34 18.40 -7.26
N TYR A 72 -6.33 17.87 -7.99
CA TYR A 72 -6.28 16.52 -8.54
C TYR A 72 -4.96 16.23 -9.26
N SER A 73 -4.36 15.10 -8.93
CA SER A 73 -3.22 14.56 -9.67
C SER A 73 -3.69 13.94 -10.99
N PRO A 74 -2.87 13.97 -12.06
CA PRO A 74 -3.12 13.15 -13.24
C PRO A 74 -3.22 11.67 -12.87
N THR A 75 -4.07 10.93 -13.60
CA THR A 75 -4.45 9.54 -13.29
C THR A 75 -3.27 8.59 -13.15
N LYS A 76 -2.26 8.69 -14.03
CA LYS A 76 -1.07 7.83 -13.99
C LYS A 76 0.06 8.37 -13.11
N GLY A 77 -0.16 9.54 -12.49
CA GLY A 77 0.83 10.26 -11.68
C GLY A 77 1.33 11.55 -12.32
N ARG A 78 1.87 12.45 -11.48
CA ARG A 78 2.38 13.77 -11.90
C ARG A 78 3.58 13.62 -12.84
N PRO A 79 3.63 14.33 -13.99
CA PRO A 79 4.72 14.21 -14.97
C PRO A 79 6.13 14.37 -14.38
N ARG A 80 6.32 15.34 -13.46
CA ARG A 80 7.62 15.56 -12.81
C ARG A 80 8.10 14.33 -12.04
N LEU A 81 7.19 13.63 -11.36
CA LEU A 81 7.52 12.47 -10.54
C LEU A 81 7.81 11.26 -11.43
N LYS A 82 6.99 11.03 -12.47
CA LYS A 82 7.22 9.96 -13.43
C LYS A 82 8.58 10.10 -14.12
N LYS A 83 8.94 11.33 -14.53
CA LYS A 83 10.26 11.63 -15.11
C LYS A 83 11.39 11.34 -14.13
N ALA A 84 11.28 11.83 -12.89
CA ALA A 84 12.31 11.59 -11.87
C ALA A 84 12.53 10.09 -11.60
N ILE A 85 11.46 9.29 -11.58
CA ILE A 85 11.55 7.83 -11.45
C ILE A 85 12.20 7.21 -12.68
N ALA A 86 11.77 7.57 -13.89
CA ALA A 86 12.37 7.08 -15.13
C ALA A 86 13.88 7.37 -15.17
N ASP A 87 14.29 8.59 -14.85
CA ASP A 87 15.69 9.02 -14.81
C ASP A 87 16.49 8.25 -13.74
N ALA A 88 15.90 8.01 -12.56
CA ALA A 88 16.56 7.30 -11.46
C ALA A 88 16.79 5.81 -11.75
N TYR A 89 15.83 5.16 -12.43
CA TYR A 89 15.90 3.71 -12.70
C TYR A 89 16.56 3.36 -14.03
N SER A 90 16.63 4.28 -15.01
CA SER A 90 17.25 4.03 -16.31
C SER A 90 18.67 3.42 -16.24
N PRO A 91 19.58 3.89 -15.34
CA PRO A 91 20.90 3.28 -15.20
C PRO A 91 20.84 1.82 -14.75
N SER A 92 19.96 1.49 -13.79
CA SER A 92 19.80 0.12 -13.26
C SER A 92 19.24 -0.83 -14.32
N PHE A 93 18.40 -0.33 -15.23
CA PHE A 93 17.86 -1.10 -16.35
C PHE A 93 18.75 -1.10 -17.60
N GLY A 94 19.86 -0.34 -17.60
CA GLY A 94 20.77 -0.23 -18.75
C GLY A 94 20.15 0.41 -20.00
N ARG A 95 19.02 1.11 -19.86
CA ARG A 95 18.32 1.80 -20.96
C ARG A 95 17.50 2.98 -20.45
N ALA A 96 17.20 3.92 -21.34
CA ALA A 96 16.25 4.99 -21.03
C ALA A 96 14.82 4.43 -20.85
N LEU A 97 14.17 4.79 -19.75
CA LEU A 97 12.76 4.50 -19.49
C LEU A 97 11.88 5.67 -19.98
N ASN A 98 10.78 5.36 -20.65
CA ASN A 98 9.79 6.35 -21.08
C ASN A 98 8.78 6.62 -19.93
N PRO A 99 8.76 7.83 -19.35
CA PRO A 99 7.89 8.14 -18.20
C PRO A 99 6.38 8.14 -18.53
N ASP A 100 5.98 8.15 -19.80
CA ASP A 100 4.58 8.16 -20.21
C ASP A 100 4.00 6.77 -20.47
N THR A 101 4.84 5.81 -20.84
CA THR A 101 4.42 4.44 -21.17
C THR A 101 4.91 3.39 -20.18
N GLU A 102 5.99 3.66 -19.44
CA GLU A 102 6.68 2.66 -18.61
C GLU A 102 6.68 2.99 -17.11
N VAL A 103 6.04 4.11 -16.71
CA VAL A 103 5.94 4.52 -15.29
C VAL A 103 4.51 4.87 -14.94
N THR A 104 4.01 4.27 -13.86
CA THR A 104 2.74 4.62 -13.22
C THR A 104 2.94 4.75 -11.71
N ILE A 105 2.25 5.71 -11.10
CA ILE A 105 2.32 5.96 -9.65
C ILE A 105 1.12 5.32 -8.99
N THR A 106 1.39 4.49 -7.98
CA THR A 106 0.41 3.71 -7.21
C THR A 106 0.37 4.18 -5.76
N THR A 107 -0.64 3.73 -5.01
CA THR A 107 -0.76 3.99 -3.57
C THR A 107 0.14 3.02 -2.79
N GLY A 108 1.45 3.24 -2.91
CA GLY A 108 2.46 2.34 -2.37
C GLY A 108 2.61 1.05 -3.18
N ALA A 109 3.46 0.14 -2.67
CA ALA A 109 3.76 -1.12 -3.32
C ALA A 109 2.56 -2.08 -3.31
N ASN A 110 1.79 -2.12 -2.21
CA ASN A 110 0.65 -3.04 -2.06
C ASN A 110 -0.42 -2.80 -3.14
N GLU A 111 -0.80 -1.54 -3.37
CA GLU A 111 -1.78 -1.24 -4.43
C GLU A 111 -1.18 -1.47 -5.82
N GLY A 112 0.12 -1.20 -6.02
CA GLY A 112 0.78 -1.52 -7.28
C GLY A 112 0.78 -3.03 -7.59
N MET A 113 1.01 -3.85 -6.58
CA MET A 113 0.92 -5.30 -6.69
C MET A 113 -0.51 -5.75 -6.99
N LEU A 114 -1.51 -5.23 -6.28
CA LEU A 114 -2.92 -5.48 -6.55
C LEU A 114 -3.31 -5.10 -7.99
N SER A 115 -2.90 -3.91 -8.44
CA SER A 115 -3.16 -3.41 -9.80
C SER A 115 -2.54 -4.30 -10.87
N ALA A 116 -1.32 -4.81 -10.66
CA ALA A 116 -0.70 -5.77 -11.56
C ALA A 116 -1.47 -7.11 -11.57
N PHE A 117 -1.82 -7.64 -10.40
CA PHE A 117 -2.54 -8.91 -10.31
C PHE A 117 -3.92 -8.83 -10.96
N MET A 118 -4.69 -7.79 -10.66
CA MET A 118 -6.01 -7.55 -11.25
C MET A 118 -5.95 -7.25 -12.76
N GLY A 119 -4.81 -6.79 -13.27
CA GLY A 119 -4.63 -6.47 -14.69
C GLY A 119 -4.17 -7.64 -15.55
N PHE A 120 -3.59 -8.69 -14.97
CA PHE A 120 -2.93 -9.76 -15.72
C PHE A 120 -3.32 -11.19 -15.35
N ILE A 121 -3.98 -11.42 -14.20
CA ILE A 121 -4.27 -12.76 -13.69
C ILE A 121 -5.78 -13.03 -13.79
N GLU A 122 -6.14 -14.16 -14.39
CA GLU A 122 -7.53 -14.62 -14.53
C GLU A 122 -7.79 -15.93 -13.76
N PRO A 123 -9.07 -16.27 -13.47
CA PRO A 123 -9.42 -17.54 -12.88
C PRO A 123 -8.93 -18.73 -13.72
N GLY A 124 -8.05 -19.55 -13.14
CA GLY A 124 -7.44 -20.71 -13.80
C GLY A 124 -5.97 -20.53 -14.13
N ASP A 125 -5.42 -19.32 -14.02
CA ASP A 125 -3.99 -19.07 -14.17
C ASP A 125 -3.20 -19.60 -12.96
N GLU A 126 -1.95 -19.99 -13.20
CA GLU A 126 -1.00 -20.39 -12.18
C GLU A 126 0.02 -19.28 -11.91
N VAL A 127 0.28 -19.00 -10.64
CA VAL A 127 1.23 -17.96 -10.20
C VAL A 127 2.30 -18.60 -9.34
N ILE A 128 3.57 -18.42 -9.71
CA ILE A 128 4.71 -18.94 -8.94
C ILE A 128 5.05 -17.96 -7.82
N ILE A 129 5.14 -18.47 -6.60
CA ILE A 129 5.51 -17.71 -5.40
C ILE A 129 6.66 -18.44 -4.70
N PHE A 130 7.73 -17.70 -4.35
CA PHE A 130 8.85 -18.25 -3.60
C PHE A 130 8.65 -18.03 -2.10
N GLU A 131 8.92 -19.07 -1.30
CA GLU A 131 8.79 -19.01 0.16
C GLU A 131 10.14 -18.66 0.84
N PRO A 132 10.14 -17.82 1.91
CA PRO A 132 8.99 -17.08 2.45
C PRO A 132 8.62 -15.87 1.57
N PHE A 133 7.32 -15.56 1.49
CA PHE A 133 6.78 -14.45 0.70
C PHE A 133 6.18 -13.34 1.58
N PHE A 134 6.01 -12.16 0.97
CA PHE A 134 5.29 -11.04 1.57
C PHE A 134 3.78 -11.34 1.58
N ASP A 135 3.15 -11.20 2.75
CA ASP A 135 1.79 -11.69 3.02
C ASP A 135 0.67 -10.69 2.70
N GLN A 136 0.99 -9.41 2.50
CA GLN A 136 0.01 -8.34 2.23
C GLN A 136 -0.10 -7.98 0.75
#